data_AF-A0A534R184-F1
#
_entry.id   AF-A0A534R184-F1
#
_cell.length_a   1.000
_cell.length_b   1.000
_cell.length_c   1.000
_cell.angle_alpha   90.00
_cell.angle_beta   90.00
_cell.angle_gamma   90.00
#
_symmetry.space_group_name_H-M   'P 1'
#
loop_
_entity.id
_entity.type
_entity.pdbx_description
1 polymer ?
#
loop_
_entity_poly.entity_id
_entity_poly.type
_entity_poly.pdbx_seq_one_letter_code
_entity_poly.pdbx_strand_id
1 'polypeptide(L)' 'MKVNVDENGASGSRLNVRAIPNLVLLEGGRVAEQIVGAVPKARLVQVIDRLLKA' A
#
# COMPACT_ATOMS: atom_id res chain seq x y z
N MET A 1 3.05 6.67 5.76
CA MET A 1 4.51 6.53 5.54
C MET A 1 4.77 6.55 4.04
N LYS A 2 5.84 7.20 3.58
CA LYS A 2 6.34 7.08 2.20
C LYS A 2 7.68 6.35 2.26
N VAL A 3 7.90 5.43 1.33
CA VAL A 3 9.15 4.67 1.23
C VAL A 3 9.66 4.79 -0.20
N ASN A 4 10.91 5.21 -0.36
CA ASN A 4 11.61 5.14 -1.64
C ASN A 4 12.17 3.73 -1.83
N VAL A 5 11.72 3.01 -2.85
CA VAL A 5 12.14 1.62 -3.09
C VAL A 5 13.58 1.53 -3.62
N ASP A 6 14.12 2.58 -4.22
CA ASP A 6 15.51 2.61 -4.71
C ASP A 6 16.49 2.62 -3.52
N GLU A 7 16.16 3.39 -2.48
CA GLU A 7 16.93 3.46 -1.23
C GLU A 7 16.62 2.27 -0.29
N ASN A 8 15.42 1.70 -0.40
CA ASN A 8 14.90 0.67 0.51
C ASN A 8 14.53 -0.62 -0.23
N GLY A 9 15.43 -1.13 -1.08
CA GLY A 9 15.17 -2.31 -1.91
C GLY A 9 14.69 -3.54 -1.13
N ALA A 10 15.22 -3.75 0.08
CA ALA A 10 14.79 -4.85 0.95
C ALA A 10 13.31 -4.74 1.37
N SER A 11 12.82 -3.54 1.64
CA SER A 11 11.41 -3.29 1.98
C SER A 11 10.51 -3.48 0.76
N GLY A 12 10.97 -3.05 -0.43
CA GLY A 12 10.28 -3.29 -1.70
C GLY A 12 10.08 -4.78 -1.97
N SER A 13 11.13 -5.59 -1.82
CA SER A 13 11.07 -7.04 -1.98
C SER A 13 10.18 -7.72 -0.94
N ARG A 14 10.30 -7.33 0.35
CA ARG A 14 9.47 -7.91 1.44
C ARG A 14 7.98 -7.68 1.24
N LEU A 15 7.60 -6.53 0.68
CA LEU A 15 6.21 -6.17 0.40
C LEU A 15 5.78 -6.50 -1.03
N ASN A 16 6.58 -7.26 -1.79
CA ASN A 16 6.32 -7.63 -3.18
C ASN A 16 5.95 -6.42 -4.07
N VAL A 17 6.66 -5.30 -3.93
CA VAL A 17 6.46 -4.11 -4.77
C VAL A 17 7.05 -4.39 -6.16
N ARG A 18 6.18 -4.52 -7.17
CA ARG A 18 6.55 -4.83 -8.56
C ARG A 18 6.40 -3.66 -9.53
N ALA A 19 5.69 -2.61 -9.13
CA ALA A 19 5.48 -1.40 -9.90
C ALA A 19 5.24 -0.22 -8.95
N ILE A 20 5.51 1.00 -9.41
CA ILE A 20 5.25 2.25 -8.67
C ILE A 20 4.24 3.13 -9.43
N PRO A 21 3.39 3.91 -8.73
CA PRO A 21 3.22 3.93 -7.27
C PRO A 21 2.49 2.69 -6.75
N ASN A 22 2.81 2.25 -5.53
CA ASN A 22 2.16 1.12 -4.86
C ASN A 22 1.83 1.50 -3.42
N LEU A 23 0.57 1.39 -3.03
CA LEU A 23 0.07 1.69 -1.69
C LEU A 23 -0.22 0.37 -0.98
N VAL A 24 0.50 0.12 0.11
CA VAL A 24 0.30 -1.07 0.96
C VAL A 24 -0.35 -0.62 2.25
N LEU A 25 -1.53 -1.17 2.55
CA LEU A 25 -2.25 -0.93 3.79
C LEU A 25 -1.97 -2.08 4.75
N LEU A 26 -1.51 -1.73 5.95
CA LEU A 26 -1.13 -2.68 6.98
C LEU A 26 -2.11 -2.62 8.15
N GLU A 27 -2.51 -3.78 8.65
CA GLU A 27 -3.34 -3.95 9.86
C GLU A 27 -2.69 -5.01 10.75
N GLY A 28 -2.46 -4.69 12.02
CA GLY A 28 -1.81 -5.62 12.96
C GLY A 28 -0.44 -6.13 12.51
N GLY A 29 0.29 -5.35 11.69
CA GLY A 29 1.59 -5.74 11.13
C GLY A 29 1.51 -6.69 9.92
N ARG A 30 0.31 -6.97 9.39
CA ARG A 30 0.09 -7.78 8.18
C ARG A 30 -0.47 -6.92 7.04
N VAL A 31 -0.24 -7.35 5.80
CA VAL A 31 -0.82 -6.69 4.62
C VAL A 31 -2.32 -6.97 4.57
N ALA A 32 -3.12 -5.92 4.74
CA ALA A 32 -4.57 -5.99 4.65
C ALA A 32 -5.07 -5.72 3.22
N GLU A 33 -4.42 -4.80 2.50
CA GLU A 33 -4.79 -4.44 1.14
C GLU A 33 -3.58 -3.84 0.39
N GLN A 34 -3.57 -3.96 -0.93
CA GLN A 34 -2.53 -3.39 -1.77
C GLN A 34 -3.11 -2.80 -3.06
N ILE A 35 -2.77 -1.54 -3.34
CA ILE A 35 -3.21 -0.82 -4.54
C ILE A 35 -1.99 -0.52 -5.39
N VAL A 36 -1.92 -1.17 -6.55
CA VAL A 36 -0.87 -0.96 -7.54
C VAL A 36 -1.34 0.06 -8.58
N GLY A 37 -0.50 1.07 -8.83
CA GLY A 37 -0.78 2.14 -9.77
C GLY A 37 -1.53 3.32 -9.15
N ALA A 38 -1.66 4.38 -9.94
CA ALA A 38 -2.44 5.54 -9.55
C ALA A 38 -3.94 5.25 -9.68
N VAL A 39 -4.71 5.59 -8.65
CA VAL A 39 -6.18 5.44 -8.64
C VAL A 39 -6.85 6.74 -8.20
N PRO A 40 -8.13 6.97 -8.55
CA PRO A 40 -8.87 8.16 -8.11
C PRO A 40 -8.99 8.23 -6.58
N LYS A 41 -9.06 9.46 -6.04
CA LYS A 41 -9.24 9.73 -4.60
C LYS A 41 -10.40 8.94 -3.99
N ALA A 42 -11.54 8.87 -4.69
CA ALA A 42 -12.73 8.16 -4.22
C ALA A 42 -12.44 6.69 -3.91
N ARG A 43 -11.59 6.03 -4.72
CA ARG A 43 -11.20 4.63 -4.50
C ARG A 43 -10.36 4.48 -3.24
N LEU A 44 -9.43 5.40 -3.00
CA LEU A 44 -8.59 5.39 -1.80
C LEU A 44 -9.43 5.54 -0.53
N VAL A 45 -10.35 6.51 -0.52
CA VAL A 45 -11.26 6.74 0.62
C VAL A 45 -12.09 5.50 0.90
N GLN A 46 -12.71 4.91 -0.13
CA GLN A 46 -13.52 3.69 0.01
C GLN A 46 -12.75 2.53 0.63
N VAL A 47 -11.50 2.32 0.22
CA VAL A 47 -10.66 1.23 0.72
C VAL A 47 -10.26 1.46 2.18
N ILE A 48 -9.86 2.69 2.52
CA ILE A 48 -9.47 3.06 3.89
C ILE A 48 -10.67 2.92 4.83
N ASP A 49 -11.83 3.45 4.43
CA ASP A 49 -13.06 3.39 5.25
C ASP A 49 -13.51 1.95 5.49
N ARG A 50 -13.31 1.05 4.51
CA ARG A 50 -13.62 -0.37 4.65
C ARG A 50 -12.73 -1.02 5.71
N LEU A 51 -11.43 -0.72 5.71
CA LEU A 51 -10.49 -1.32 6.65
C LEU A 51 -10.65 -0.77 8.07
N LEU A 52 -11.06 0.49 8.23
CA LEU A 52 -11.30 1.07 9.57
C LEU A 52 -12.60 0.62 10.25
N LYS A 53 -13.52 0.01 9.51
CA LYS A 53 -14.81 -0.49 10.02
C LYS A 53 -14.81 -1.99 10.33
N ALA A 54 -13.68 -2.66 10.08
CA ALA A 54 -13.50 -4.10 10.32
C ALA A 54 -13.18 -4.40 11.79
#